data_AF-G3TY95-F1
#
_entry.id   AF-G3TY95-F1
#
_cell.length_a   1.000
_cell.length_b   1.000
_cell.length_c   1.000
_cell.angle_alpha   90.00
_cell.angle_beta   90.00
_cell.angle_gamma   90.00
#
_symmetry.space_group_name_H-M   'P 1'
#
loop_
_entity.id
_entity.type
_entity.pdbx_description
1 polymer ?
#
loop_
_entity_poly.entity_id
_entity_poly.type
_entity_poly.pdbx_seq_one_letter_code
_entity_poly.pdbx_strand_id
1 'polypeptide(L)'
;RCCPCPPASSAKGRRHGGLPEEKKKAPPAGDEALGGYGAPPAGKSGKGESRLKRPSVLISALTWKRLVAASAKKKKGSKKVTPKPASTGPDPLVQQRNRENASTGELLRCLGDFVCRRCYRLKELSPGELVGWFRGVDRSLLLQGWQDQAFITPANLVFVYLLCRESLRGDELASAAELQAAFLTCLYLAYSYMGNEISYPLKPFLVEPDKERFWQRCLRLIQRLSPQMLR
;
A
#
# COMPACT_ATOMS: atom_id res chain seq x y z
N ARG A 1 28.47 32.06 60.57
CA ARG A 1 27.10 31.63 60.94
C ARG A 1 26.78 30.42 60.04
N CYS A 2 27.12 29.16 60.29
CA CYS A 2 27.17 28.34 61.53
C CYS A 2 25.88 28.55 62.34
N CYS A 3 24.98 27.59 62.58
CA CYS A 3 24.97 26.11 62.57
C CYS A 3 23.46 25.67 62.61
N PRO A 4 23.05 24.46 63.04
CA PRO A 4 23.20 23.16 62.36
C PRO A 4 21.93 22.25 62.50
N CYS A 5 21.91 21.08 61.84
CA CYS A 5 21.17 19.89 62.37
C CYS A 5 21.82 19.43 63.69
N PRO A 6 21.12 18.76 64.65
CA PRO A 6 21.23 17.28 64.79
C PRO A 6 20.01 16.62 65.55
N PRO A 7 20.09 15.43 66.22
CA PRO A 7 20.00 14.08 65.63
C PRO A 7 19.19 13.00 66.44
N ALA A 8 19.22 11.74 65.96
CA ALA A 8 19.17 10.42 66.66
C ALA A 8 17.85 10.01 67.40
N SER A 9 17.47 8.75 67.68
CA SER A 9 18.11 7.42 67.80
C SER A 9 16.94 6.37 67.88
N SER A 10 16.93 5.24 67.15
CA SER A 10 17.42 3.88 67.49
C SER A 10 16.61 3.04 68.51
N ALA A 11 16.51 1.73 68.20
CA ALA A 11 16.21 0.54 69.04
C ALA A 11 14.73 0.04 69.14
N LYS A 12 14.36 -1.25 69.23
CA LYS A 12 14.98 -2.60 69.03
C LYS A 12 13.94 -3.68 69.46
N GLY A 13 13.82 -4.80 68.73
CA GLY A 13 13.26 -6.11 69.19
C GLY A 13 11.72 -6.21 69.31
N ARG A 14 11.02 -7.34 69.13
CA ARG A 14 11.36 -8.78 69.27
C ARG A 14 10.29 -9.68 68.58
N ARG A 15 10.69 -10.93 68.28
CA ARG A 15 10.08 -12.13 67.63
C ARG A 15 8.68 -12.57 68.15
N HIS A 16 7.83 -13.36 67.46
CA HIS A 16 7.98 -14.81 67.16
C HIS A 16 6.88 -15.43 66.24
N GLY A 17 7.29 -16.46 65.44
CA GLY A 17 6.50 -17.64 64.95
C GLY A 17 5.70 -17.45 63.64
N GLY A 18 5.65 -18.34 62.65
CA GLY A 18 6.12 -19.72 62.39
C GLY A 18 5.48 -20.21 61.05
N LEU A 19 6.22 -21.04 60.29
CA LEU A 19 6.02 -21.69 58.96
C LEU A 19 4.61 -22.34 58.65
N PRO A 20 4.31 -22.87 57.43
CA PRO A 20 5.19 -23.11 56.27
C PRO A 20 4.70 -22.78 54.83
N GLU A 21 5.68 -22.87 53.92
CA GLU A 21 5.61 -22.85 52.45
C GLU A 21 4.78 -23.99 51.82
N GLU A 22 4.17 -23.68 50.66
CA GLU A 22 3.83 -24.67 49.63
C GLU A 22 4.46 -24.29 48.28
N LYS A 23 5.04 -25.28 47.61
CA LYS A 23 5.91 -25.19 46.43
C LYS A 23 5.50 -26.27 45.43
N LYS A 24 5.24 -25.92 44.16
CA LYS A 24 5.38 -26.72 42.89
C LYS A 24 4.49 -26.13 41.76
N LYS A 25 4.79 -26.16 40.46
CA LYS A 25 5.80 -26.86 39.63
C LYS A 25 5.81 -26.24 38.21
N ALA A 26 6.99 -26.08 37.61
CA ALA A 26 7.22 -25.83 36.18
C ALA A 26 7.53 -27.16 35.45
N PRO A 27 7.28 -27.29 34.13
CA PRO A 27 7.61 -28.50 33.37
C PRO A 27 9.07 -28.47 32.88
N PRO A 28 9.77 -29.62 32.80
CA PRO A 28 11.13 -29.67 32.26
C PRO A 28 11.16 -30.07 30.78
N ALA A 29 12.13 -29.50 30.07
CA ALA A 29 12.74 -30.06 28.86
C ALA A 29 13.81 -31.09 29.27
N GLY A 30 13.98 -32.14 28.47
CA GLY A 30 15.04 -33.15 28.61
C GLY A 30 15.33 -33.78 27.25
N ASP A 31 16.62 -33.99 26.99
CA ASP A 31 17.25 -34.35 25.72
C ASP A 31 17.77 -35.80 25.73
N GLU A 32 18.08 -36.32 24.52
CA GLU A 32 19.01 -37.41 24.17
C GLU A 32 18.63 -38.92 24.33
N ALA A 33 18.53 -39.56 23.15
CA ALA A 33 19.31 -40.74 22.70
C ALA A 33 18.70 -42.18 22.63
N LEU A 34 18.94 -42.76 21.44
CA LEU A 34 19.18 -44.16 21.08
C LEU A 34 18.01 -45.16 21.03
N GLY A 35 17.65 -45.56 19.81
CA GLY A 35 16.84 -46.73 19.51
C GLY A 35 16.57 -46.90 18.02
N GLY A 36 17.58 -47.28 17.24
CA GLY A 36 17.40 -47.67 15.85
C GLY A 36 17.03 -49.14 15.74
N TYR A 37 16.08 -49.49 14.86
CA TYR A 37 16.02 -50.78 14.16
C TYR A 37 15.22 -50.63 12.86
N GLY A 38 15.86 -50.97 11.73
CA GLY A 38 15.20 -51.65 10.60
C GLY A 38 14.69 -50.83 9.41
N ALA A 39 15.54 -50.66 8.39
CA ALA A 39 15.13 -50.86 6.98
C ALA A 39 15.36 -52.37 6.64
N PRO A 40 14.69 -53.03 5.67
CA PRO A 40 14.73 -52.70 4.22
C PRO A 40 13.46 -53.17 3.44
N PRO A 41 13.47 -53.44 2.10
CA PRO A 41 13.84 -52.60 0.96
C PRO A 41 12.72 -52.50 -0.11
N ALA A 42 12.99 -51.67 -1.13
CA ALA A 42 12.26 -51.57 -2.39
C ALA A 42 12.29 -52.86 -3.25
N GLY A 43 11.21 -53.12 -4.00
CA GLY A 43 11.11 -54.21 -4.97
C GLY A 43 9.99 -54.07 -6.00
N LYS A 44 10.35 -53.55 -7.18
CA LYS A 44 9.92 -53.91 -8.56
C LYS A 44 8.47 -54.30 -8.90
N SER A 45 7.85 -53.45 -9.73
CA SER A 45 7.16 -53.70 -11.02
C SER A 45 6.21 -54.90 -11.20
N GLY A 46 4.96 -54.60 -11.58
CA GLY A 46 4.03 -55.52 -12.26
C GLY A 46 2.97 -54.78 -13.09
N LYS A 47 2.90 -55.07 -14.40
CA LYS A 47 1.91 -54.61 -15.39
C LYS A 47 0.55 -55.30 -15.19
N GLY A 48 -0.55 -54.64 -15.56
CA GLY A 48 -1.83 -55.30 -15.83
C GLY A 48 -3.00 -54.32 -16.01
N GLU A 49 -3.73 -54.45 -17.10
CA GLU A 49 -4.64 -53.46 -17.69
C GLU A 49 -6.07 -53.44 -17.12
N SER A 50 -6.76 -52.29 -17.16
CA SER A 50 -8.00 -52.09 -17.94
C SER A 50 -8.75 -50.79 -17.60
N ARG A 51 -8.57 -49.80 -18.48
CA ARG A 51 -9.57 -48.97 -19.16
C ARG A 51 -10.96 -48.75 -18.50
N LEU A 52 -11.31 -47.46 -18.30
CA LEU A 52 -12.52 -46.79 -18.85
C LEU A 52 -12.45 -45.28 -18.47
N LYS A 53 -11.87 -44.44 -19.34
CA LYS A 53 -12.58 -43.44 -20.18
C LYS A 53 -13.44 -42.43 -19.39
N ARG A 54 -12.99 -41.16 -19.32
CA ARG A 54 -13.41 -40.07 -20.25
C ARG A 54 -12.68 -38.74 -19.95
N PRO A 55 -12.57 -37.85 -20.95
CA PRO A 55 -11.45 -36.92 -21.11
C PRO A 55 -11.69 -35.49 -20.56
N SER A 56 -10.58 -34.79 -20.33
CA SER A 56 -10.49 -33.33 -20.19
C SER A 56 -10.64 -32.62 -21.54
N VAL A 57 -10.46 -31.29 -21.52
CA VAL A 57 -10.62 -30.27 -22.58
C VAL A 57 -12.11 -29.89 -22.79
N LEU A 58 -12.56 -28.63 -22.72
CA LEU A 58 -12.24 -27.49 -23.57
C LEU A 58 -12.64 -26.16 -22.87
N ILE A 59 -11.74 -25.18 -22.77
CA ILE A 59 -11.61 -23.97 -23.61
C ILE A 59 -12.62 -22.85 -23.29
N SER A 60 -12.05 -21.74 -22.85
CA SER A 60 -12.61 -20.39 -22.73
C SER A 60 -13.31 -19.94 -24.02
N ALA A 61 -14.54 -19.44 -23.91
CA ALA A 61 -15.24 -18.80 -25.01
C ALA A 61 -16.07 -17.61 -24.52
N LEU A 62 -15.39 -16.50 -24.17
CA LEU A 62 -16.04 -15.19 -24.18
C LEU A 62 -16.19 -14.74 -25.64
N THR A 63 -17.39 -14.86 -26.18
CA THR A 63 -17.75 -14.34 -27.51
C THR A 63 -18.43 -12.98 -27.34
N TRP A 64 -17.66 -11.89 -27.29
CA TRP A 64 -18.22 -10.55 -27.42
C TRP A 64 -18.00 -10.04 -28.84
N LYS A 65 -19.04 -10.20 -29.65
CA LYS A 65 -19.19 -9.54 -30.95
C LYS A 65 -19.25 -8.03 -30.73
N ARG A 66 -18.38 -7.25 -31.38
CA ARG A 66 -18.75 -5.92 -31.86
C ARG A 66 -18.22 -5.66 -33.27
N LEU A 67 -19.15 -5.17 -34.09
CA LEU A 67 -19.08 -4.88 -35.51
C LEU A 67 -18.06 -3.80 -35.83
N VAL A 68 -17.34 -3.97 -36.94
CA VAL A 68 -16.66 -2.89 -37.66
C VAL A 68 -17.25 -2.83 -39.06
N ALA A 69 -18.03 -1.79 -39.35
CA ALA A 69 -18.45 -1.47 -40.70
C ALA A 69 -17.35 -0.62 -41.36
N ALA A 70 -16.63 -1.21 -42.32
CA ALA A 70 -15.69 -0.48 -43.17
C ALA A 70 -16.47 0.31 -44.23
N SER A 71 -16.33 1.63 -44.21
CA SER A 71 -16.87 2.53 -45.22
C SER A 71 -15.82 2.70 -46.33
N ALA A 72 -16.16 2.34 -47.57
CA ALA A 72 -15.34 2.59 -48.75
C ALA A 72 -16.13 3.40 -49.80
N LYS A 73 -15.55 4.55 -50.18
CA LYS A 73 -16.02 5.53 -51.18
C LYS A 73 -16.22 4.92 -52.58
N LYS A 74 -17.15 5.49 -53.40
CA LYS A 74 -16.85 6.33 -54.61
C LYS A 74 -18.09 6.87 -55.38
N LYS A 75 -18.09 8.20 -55.55
CA LYS A 75 -18.60 9.13 -56.61
C LYS A 75 -19.85 8.85 -57.48
N LYS A 76 -20.77 9.85 -57.50
CA LYS A 76 -21.29 10.63 -58.67
C LYS A 76 -22.15 11.78 -58.08
N GLY A 77 -21.90 13.08 -58.25
CA GLY A 77 -21.97 13.87 -59.47
C GLY A 77 -23.34 14.57 -59.58
N SER A 78 -23.46 15.85 -59.18
CA SER A 78 -24.36 16.88 -59.76
C SER A 78 -24.26 18.22 -59.02
N LYS A 79 -24.11 19.30 -59.77
CA LYS A 79 -24.13 20.71 -59.34
C LYS A 79 -25.55 21.14 -58.97
N LYS A 80 -25.75 21.82 -57.83
CA LYS A 80 -26.87 22.76 -57.63
C LYS A 80 -26.50 23.82 -56.58
N VAL A 81 -26.97 25.03 -56.84
CA VAL A 81 -26.52 26.33 -56.32
C VAL A 81 -27.40 26.77 -55.13
N THR A 82 -26.85 27.63 -54.25
CA THR A 82 -27.50 28.53 -53.25
C THR A 82 -28.12 27.92 -51.96
N PRO A 83 -28.26 28.70 -50.86
CA PRO A 83 -27.28 29.50 -50.11
C PRO A 83 -27.15 29.03 -48.64
N LYS A 84 -26.14 29.60 -47.95
CA LYS A 84 -25.75 29.40 -46.54
C LYS A 84 -26.89 29.66 -45.52
N PRO A 85 -27.13 28.74 -44.56
CA PRO A 85 -27.60 29.11 -43.24
C PRO A 85 -26.41 29.16 -42.28
N ALA A 86 -26.27 30.27 -41.57
CA ALA A 86 -25.34 30.39 -40.46
C ALA A 86 -25.78 29.44 -39.34
N SER A 87 -25.10 28.29 -39.21
CA SER A 87 -25.20 27.46 -38.02
C SER A 87 -24.12 27.91 -37.03
N THR A 88 -24.56 28.65 -36.02
CA THR A 88 -23.87 28.92 -34.77
C THR A 88 -23.60 27.59 -34.06
N GLY A 89 -22.52 26.91 -34.46
CA GLY A 89 -21.95 25.80 -33.71
C GLY A 89 -21.16 26.35 -32.51
N PRO A 90 -21.11 25.63 -31.37
CA PRO A 90 -20.34 26.09 -30.22
C PRO A 90 -18.86 26.22 -30.61
N ASP A 91 -18.31 27.39 -30.33
CA ASP A 91 -16.93 27.80 -30.58
C ASP A 91 -15.93 26.76 -30.01
N PRO A 92 -14.94 26.25 -30.78
CA PRO A 92 -13.92 25.34 -30.28
C PRO A 92 -13.11 25.91 -29.10
N LEU A 93 -13.15 27.22 -28.86
CA LEU A 93 -12.54 27.86 -27.70
C LEU A 93 -13.25 27.51 -26.37
N VAL A 94 -14.54 27.15 -26.39
CA VAL A 94 -15.29 26.76 -25.17
C VAL A 94 -14.93 25.34 -24.71
N GLN A 95 -14.47 24.46 -25.62
CA GLN A 95 -13.89 23.16 -25.24
C GLN A 95 -12.48 23.27 -24.64
N GLN A 96 -11.81 24.41 -24.82
CA GLN A 96 -10.48 24.65 -24.26
C GLN A 96 -10.56 25.16 -22.81
N ARG A 97 -11.66 25.84 -22.45
CA ARG A 97 -11.89 26.38 -21.10
C ARG A 97 -12.45 25.36 -20.10
N ASN A 98 -12.84 24.16 -20.55
CA ASN A 98 -13.21 23.02 -19.71
C ASN A 98 -12.10 21.95 -19.63
N ARG A 99 -10.86 22.28 -20.04
CA ARG A 99 -9.67 21.40 -19.96
C ARG A 99 -8.82 21.63 -18.71
N GLU A 100 -9.35 22.31 -17.70
CA GLU A 100 -8.68 22.48 -16.41
C GLU A 100 -8.81 21.24 -15.50
N ASN A 101 -9.32 20.12 -16.03
CA ASN A 101 -9.20 18.82 -15.39
C ASN A 101 -7.79 18.28 -15.67
N ALA A 102 -6.86 18.48 -14.73
CA ALA A 102 -5.59 17.77 -14.75
C ALA A 102 -5.86 16.26 -14.81
N SER A 103 -5.24 15.57 -15.77
CA SER A 103 -5.32 14.12 -15.84
C SER A 103 -4.72 13.50 -14.58
N THR A 104 -5.18 12.30 -14.21
CA THR A 104 -4.60 11.54 -13.08
C THR A 104 -3.08 11.37 -13.22
N GLY A 105 -2.58 11.25 -14.45
CA GLY A 105 -1.14 11.18 -14.74
C GLY A 105 -0.39 12.49 -14.45
N GLU A 106 -0.98 13.64 -14.79
CA GLU A 106 -0.40 14.94 -14.47
C GLU A 106 -0.38 15.21 -12.97
N LEU A 107 -1.45 14.87 -12.25
CA LEU A 107 -1.50 15.01 -10.78
C LEU A 107 -0.45 14.14 -10.09
N LEU A 108 -0.25 12.90 -10.57
CA LEU A 108 0.83 12.03 -10.09
C LEU A 108 2.20 12.65 -10.33
N ARG A 109 2.44 13.22 -11.51
CA ARG A 109 3.68 13.92 -11.83
C ARG A 109 3.87 15.14 -10.92
N CYS A 110 2.83 15.93 -10.70
CA CYS A 110 2.85 17.08 -9.79
C CYS A 110 3.17 16.68 -8.35
N LEU A 111 2.62 15.56 -7.87
CA LEU A 111 2.97 15.00 -6.56
C LEU A 111 4.45 14.61 -6.50
N GLY A 112 4.96 13.92 -7.51
CA GLY A 112 6.39 13.59 -7.63
C GLY A 112 7.28 14.83 -7.60
N ASP A 113 6.97 15.84 -8.40
CA ASP A 113 7.71 17.11 -8.45
C ASP A 113 7.66 17.84 -7.10
N PHE A 114 6.50 17.83 -6.44
CA PHE A 114 6.32 18.42 -5.11
C PHE A 114 7.27 17.77 -4.10
N VAL A 115 7.31 16.44 -4.05
CA VAL A 115 8.18 15.72 -3.12
C VAL A 115 9.66 15.94 -3.43
N CYS A 116 10.05 15.98 -4.71
CA CYS A 116 11.42 16.29 -5.11
C CYS A 116 11.84 17.69 -4.64
N ARG A 117 10.98 18.69 -4.82
CA ARG A 117 11.23 20.06 -4.33
C ARG A 117 11.28 20.13 -2.80
N ARG A 118 10.41 19.39 -2.12
CA ARG A 118 10.33 19.36 -0.65
C ARG A 118 11.54 18.66 -0.04
N CYS A 119 12.02 17.58 -0.64
CA CYS A 119 13.14 16.76 -0.19
C CYS A 119 14.45 17.19 -0.85
N TYR A 120 14.77 18.48 -0.76
CA TYR A 120 15.89 19.14 -1.45
C TYR A 120 17.29 18.54 -1.19
N ARG A 121 17.45 17.73 -0.13
CA ARG A 121 18.68 17.00 0.21
C ARG A 121 18.93 15.78 -0.69
N LEU A 122 17.88 15.21 -1.29
CA LEU A 122 17.96 14.02 -2.14
C LEU A 122 18.13 14.43 -3.61
N LYS A 123 19.38 14.59 -4.05
CA LYS A 123 19.69 15.12 -5.39
C LYS A 123 19.39 14.16 -6.55
N GLU A 124 19.39 12.86 -6.27
CA GLU A 124 19.16 11.82 -7.27
C GLU A 124 17.69 11.40 -7.37
N LEU A 125 16.82 11.95 -6.52
CA LEU A 125 15.41 11.61 -6.51
C LEU A 125 14.71 12.15 -7.76
N SER A 126 14.08 11.25 -8.50
CA SER A 126 13.25 11.60 -9.65
C SER A 126 11.75 11.55 -9.30
N PRO A 127 10.90 12.40 -9.91
CA PRO A 127 9.44 12.29 -9.79
C PRO A 127 8.92 10.92 -10.23
N GLY A 128 9.61 10.28 -11.18
CA GLY A 128 9.27 8.97 -11.72
C GLY A 128 9.39 7.84 -10.70
N GLU A 129 10.37 7.89 -9.80
CA GLU A 129 10.53 6.88 -8.74
C GLU A 129 9.35 6.87 -7.78
N LEU A 130 8.89 8.05 -7.35
CA LEU A 130 7.74 8.17 -6.46
C LEU A 130 6.46 7.63 -7.13
N VAL A 131 6.24 8.01 -8.39
CA VAL A 131 5.11 7.50 -9.18
C VAL A 131 5.21 5.98 -9.35
N GLY A 132 6.42 5.45 -9.52
CA GLY A 132 6.71 4.02 -9.57
C GLY A 132 6.32 3.30 -8.28
N TRP A 133 6.68 3.84 -7.12
CA TRP A 133 6.30 3.26 -5.82
C TRP A 133 4.79 3.22 -5.63
N PHE A 134 4.09 4.34 -5.91
CA PHE A 134 2.64 4.41 -5.78
C PHE A 134 1.96 3.38 -6.71
N ARG A 135 2.28 3.42 -8.01
CA ARG A 135 1.70 2.48 -8.98
C ARG A 135 2.05 1.03 -8.68
N GLY A 136 3.24 0.78 -8.12
CA GLY A 136 3.67 -0.54 -7.67
C GLY A 136 2.76 -1.11 -6.60
N VAL A 137 2.40 -0.31 -5.58
CA VAL A 137 1.47 -0.70 -4.52
C VAL A 137 0.07 -0.95 -5.09
N ASP A 138 -0.47 0.00 -5.85
CA ASP A 138 -1.83 -0.09 -6.40
C ASP A 138 -2.00 -1.31 -7.32
N ARG A 139 -1.02 -1.56 -8.19
CA ARG A 139 -0.97 -2.74 -9.06
C ARG A 139 -0.85 -4.04 -8.25
N SER A 140 -0.05 -4.05 -7.19
CA SER A 140 0.12 -5.23 -6.33
C SER A 140 -1.20 -5.62 -5.65
N LEU A 141 -1.94 -4.64 -5.14
CA LEU A 141 -3.24 -4.86 -4.50
C LEU A 141 -4.28 -5.39 -5.50
N LEU A 142 -4.33 -4.81 -6.71
CA LEU A 142 -5.21 -5.28 -7.79
C LEU A 142 -4.90 -6.74 -8.19
N LEU A 143 -3.62 -7.06 -8.42
CA LEU A 143 -3.23 -8.39 -8.89
C LEU A 143 -3.41 -9.50 -7.84
N GLN A 144 -3.36 -9.14 -6.56
CA GLN A 144 -3.57 -10.07 -5.46
C GLN A 144 -5.06 -10.16 -5.04
N GLY A 145 -5.95 -9.42 -5.69
CA GLY A 145 -7.39 -9.42 -5.38
C GLY A 145 -7.74 -8.75 -4.07
N TRP A 146 -6.92 -7.82 -3.58
CA TRP A 146 -7.22 -7.02 -2.39
C TRP A 146 -8.17 -5.85 -2.68
N GLN A 147 -8.32 -5.47 -3.96
CA GLN A 147 -9.23 -4.43 -4.40
C GLN A 147 -9.67 -4.69 -5.85
N ASP A 148 -10.89 -4.28 -6.20
CA ASP A 148 -11.44 -4.44 -7.55
C ASP A 148 -11.20 -3.21 -8.45
N GLN A 149 -10.95 -2.05 -7.84
CA GLN A 149 -10.71 -0.79 -8.54
C GLN A 149 -9.38 -0.17 -8.10
N ALA A 150 -8.74 0.56 -9.02
CA ALA A 150 -7.53 1.29 -8.71
C ALA A 150 -7.84 2.41 -7.71
N PHE A 151 -7.02 2.53 -6.66
CA PHE A 151 -7.11 3.62 -5.70
C PHE A 151 -6.66 4.95 -6.33
N ILE A 152 -5.82 4.90 -7.36
CA ILE A 152 -5.24 6.07 -8.03
C ILE A 152 -6.33 6.82 -8.82
N THR A 153 -6.93 7.80 -8.16
CA THR A 153 -7.93 8.73 -8.72
C THR A 153 -7.54 10.18 -8.40
N PRO A 154 -8.02 11.19 -9.16
CA PRO A 154 -7.71 12.60 -8.87
C PRO A 154 -7.99 13.02 -7.43
N ALA A 155 -9.13 12.63 -6.86
CA ALA A 155 -9.50 12.95 -5.48
C ALA A 155 -8.54 12.31 -4.47
N ASN A 156 -8.22 11.02 -4.64
CA ASN A 156 -7.31 10.32 -3.74
C ASN A 156 -5.88 10.87 -3.84
N LEU A 157 -5.43 11.33 -5.01
CA LEU A 157 -4.13 11.99 -5.16
C LEU A 157 -4.04 13.30 -4.38
N VAL A 158 -5.12 14.09 -4.35
CA VAL A 158 -5.18 15.31 -3.53
C VAL A 158 -5.10 14.97 -2.04
N PHE A 159 -5.76 13.91 -1.61
CA PHE A 159 -5.67 13.44 -0.22
C PHE A 159 -4.27 12.95 0.13
N VAL A 160 -3.63 12.16 -0.74
CA VAL A 160 -2.23 11.73 -0.56
C VAL A 160 -1.29 12.93 -0.49
N TYR A 161 -1.50 13.96 -1.32
CA TYR A 161 -0.76 15.21 -1.24
C TYR A 161 -0.91 15.89 0.14
N LEU A 162 -2.12 15.91 0.71
CA LEU A 162 -2.38 16.47 2.04
C LEU A 162 -1.59 15.76 3.13
N LEU A 163 -1.47 14.43 3.08
CA LEU A 163 -0.63 13.68 4.02
C LEU A 163 0.86 13.95 3.77
N CYS A 164 1.29 13.92 2.51
CA CYS A 164 2.68 14.11 2.11
C CYS A 164 3.20 15.50 2.48
N ARG A 165 2.40 16.56 2.35
CA ARG A 165 2.85 17.93 2.66
C ARG A 165 3.27 18.11 4.12
N GLU A 166 2.63 17.35 5.01
CA GLU A 166 2.83 17.40 6.45
C GLU A 166 3.87 16.39 6.94
N SER A 167 3.91 15.21 6.32
CA SER A 167 4.80 14.10 6.70
C SER A 167 6.19 14.19 6.09
N LEU A 168 6.31 14.67 4.84
CA LEU A 168 7.58 14.64 4.11
C LEU A 168 8.36 15.92 4.36
N ARG A 169 9.02 15.96 5.51
CA ARG A 169 9.86 17.10 5.93
C ARG A 169 11.27 16.91 5.41
N GLY A 170 11.68 17.78 4.48
CA GLY A 170 12.95 17.63 3.76
C GLY A 170 14.21 17.79 4.61
N ASP A 171 14.09 18.39 5.80
CA ASP A 171 15.13 18.49 6.82
C ASP A 171 15.31 17.18 7.60
N GLU A 172 14.24 16.42 7.80
CA GLU A 172 14.25 15.15 8.56
C GLU A 172 14.66 13.93 7.71
N LEU A 173 14.45 13.96 6.39
CA LEU A 173 14.72 12.84 5.49
C LEU A 173 16.15 12.90 4.92
N ALA A 174 16.97 11.89 5.23
CA ALA A 174 18.37 11.82 4.83
C ALA A 174 18.64 10.86 3.66
N SER A 175 17.71 9.97 3.33
CA SER A 175 17.88 8.98 2.24
C SER A 175 16.60 8.72 1.44
N ALA A 176 16.77 8.16 0.23
CA ALA A 176 15.65 7.71 -0.60
C ALA A 176 14.83 6.59 0.07
N ALA A 177 15.48 5.72 0.85
CA ALA A 177 14.81 4.65 1.58
C ALA A 177 13.90 5.21 2.70
N GLU A 178 14.37 6.20 3.46
CA GLU A 178 13.56 6.88 4.47
C GLU A 178 12.39 7.64 3.84
N LEU A 179 12.61 8.30 2.71
CA LEU A 179 11.55 8.95 1.96
C LEU A 179 10.50 7.93 1.49
N GLN A 180 10.94 6.81 0.90
CA GLN A 180 10.03 5.75 0.45
C GLN A 180 9.21 5.22 1.64
N ALA A 181 9.85 4.97 2.78
CA ALA A 181 9.16 4.51 3.98
C ALA A 181 8.12 5.52 4.50
N ALA A 182 8.46 6.81 4.54
CA ALA A 182 7.53 7.87 4.96
C ALA A 182 6.37 8.05 3.95
N PHE A 183 6.66 8.01 2.65
CA PHE A 183 5.66 8.09 1.59
C PHE A 183 4.71 6.91 1.63
N LEU A 184 5.21 5.69 1.80
CA LEU A 184 4.37 4.49 1.92
C LEU A 184 3.56 4.46 3.21
N THR A 185 4.04 5.07 4.29
CA THR A 185 3.20 5.31 5.49
C THR A 185 2.04 6.25 5.17
N CYS A 186 2.27 7.37 4.46
CA CYS A 186 1.20 8.25 4.01
C CYS A 186 0.20 7.49 3.11
N LEU A 187 0.73 6.66 2.22
CA LEU A 187 -0.09 5.88 1.30
C LEU A 187 -0.95 4.87 2.06
N TYR A 188 -0.40 4.14 3.02
CA TYR A 188 -1.16 3.21 3.84
C TYR A 188 -2.33 3.89 4.58
N LEU A 189 -2.10 5.08 5.15
CA LEU A 189 -3.15 5.85 5.78
C LEU A 189 -4.20 6.33 4.77
N ALA A 190 -3.78 6.75 3.58
CA ALA A 190 -4.70 7.14 2.51
C ALA A 190 -5.60 6.00 2.06
N TYR A 191 -5.05 4.80 1.87
CA TYR A 191 -5.83 3.60 1.57
C TYR A 191 -6.76 3.25 2.73
N SER A 192 -6.27 3.29 3.96
CA SER A 192 -7.09 2.97 5.14
C SER A 192 -8.24 3.95 5.37
N TYR A 193 -8.13 5.18 4.87
CA TYR A 193 -9.12 6.25 5.10
C TYR A 193 -10.05 6.50 3.90
N MET A 194 -9.50 6.60 2.70
CA MET A 194 -10.23 6.89 1.46
C MET A 194 -10.51 5.64 0.61
N GLY A 195 -9.95 4.49 0.97
CA GLY A 195 -10.14 3.24 0.24
C GLY A 195 -11.54 2.68 0.44
N ASN A 196 -12.03 1.93 -0.54
CA ASN A 196 -13.37 1.34 -0.51
C ASN A 196 -13.39 0.00 0.26
N GLU A 197 -12.22 -0.60 0.46
CA GLU A 197 -12.10 -1.90 1.12
C GLU A 197 -12.05 -1.72 2.64
N ILE A 198 -12.62 -2.68 3.37
CA ILE A 198 -12.65 -2.63 4.84
C ILE A 198 -11.25 -2.68 5.48
N SER A 199 -10.25 -3.18 4.75
CA SER A 199 -8.86 -3.26 5.22
C SER A 199 -7.90 -3.47 4.05
N TYR A 200 -6.63 -3.10 4.27
CA TYR A 200 -5.54 -3.32 3.32
C TYR A 200 -4.37 -4.02 4.01
N PRO A 201 -3.67 -4.95 3.32
CA PRO A 201 -2.53 -5.67 3.90
C PRO A 201 -1.35 -4.72 4.09
N LEU A 202 -0.56 -4.93 5.16
CA LEU A 202 0.62 -4.09 5.43
C LEU A 202 1.77 -4.33 4.43
N LYS A 203 1.91 -5.56 3.93
CA LYS A 203 3.10 -6.01 3.18
C LYS A 203 3.50 -5.09 2.00
N PRO A 204 2.58 -4.58 1.16
CA PRO A 204 2.93 -3.68 0.07
C PRO A 204 3.49 -2.32 0.51
N PHE A 205 3.22 -1.89 1.74
CA PHE A 205 3.57 -0.56 2.25
C PHE A 205 4.81 -0.57 3.16
N LEU A 206 5.23 -1.75 3.61
CA LEU A 206 6.35 -1.88 4.55
C LEU A 206 7.64 -2.20 3.81
N VAL A 207 8.53 -1.21 3.74
CA VAL A 207 9.89 -1.33 3.17
C VAL A 207 10.98 -1.32 4.23
N GLU A 208 10.63 -1.00 5.48
CA GLU A 208 11.56 -1.02 6.59
C GLU A 208 11.58 -2.37 7.30
N PRO A 209 12.73 -2.77 7.85
CA PRO A 209 12.84 -3.99 8.65
C PRO A 209 12.09 -3.86 10.00
N ASP A 210 12.09 -2.66 10.57
CA ASP A 210 11.47 -2.36 11.86
C ASP A 210 10.02 -1.90 11.67
N LYS A 211 9.08 -2.78 12.03
CA LYS A 211 7.64 -2.50 11.96
C LYS A 211 7.19 -1.42 12.94
N GLU A 212 7.88 -1.26 14.07
CA GLU A 212 7.47 -0.28 15.08
C GLU A 212 7.65 1.15 14.57
N ARG A 213 8.71 1.41 13.80
CA ARG A 213 8.91 2.72 13.15
C ARG A 213 7.76 3.09 12.21
N PHE A 214 7.25 2.12 11.46
CA PHE A 214 6.09 2.32 10.60
C PHE A 214 4.86 2.72 11.42
N TRP A 215 4.54 1.96 12.47
CA TRP A 215 3.37 2.24 13.32
C TRP A 215 3.50 3.54 14.10
N GLN A 216 4.69 3.87 14.59
CA GLN A 216 4.96 5.15 15.24
C GLN A 216 4.76 6.33 14.27
N ARG A 217 5.13 6.20 12.99
CA ARG A 217 4.79 7.22 11.98
C ARG A 217 3.28 7.29 11.73
N CYS A 218 2.58 6.17 11.63
CA CYS A 218 1.11 6.16 11.49
C CYS A 218 0.43 6.91 12.63
N LEU A 219 0.75 6.56 13.89
CA LEU A 219 0.15 7.19 15.06
C LEU A 219 0.42 8.70 15.13
N ARG A 220 1.66 9.12 14.84
CA ARG A 220 2.01 10.55 14.79
C ARG A 220 1.22 11.32 13.72
N LEU A 221 1.04 10.73 12.54
CA LEU A 221 0.27 11.36 11.47
C LEU A 221 -1.22 11.44 11.80
N ILE A 222 -1.81 10.38 12.36
CA ILE A 222 -3.22 10.37 12.78
C ILE A 222 -3.48 11.43 13.84
N GLN A 223 -2.64 11.48 14.88
CA GLN A 223 -2.77 12.47 15.96
C GLN A 223 -2.72 13.91 15.45
N ARG A 224 -1.93 14.17 14.42
CA ARG A 224 -1.72 15.52 13.88
C ARG A 224 -2.71 15.91 12.78
N LEU A 225 -3.09 14.97 11.92
CA LEU A 225 -3.81 15.23 10.67
C LEU A 225 -5.26 14.79 10.66
N SER A 226 -5.71 14.01 11.65
CA SER A 226 -7.12 13.59 11.73
C SER A 226 -8.14 14.74 11.59
N PRO A 227 -7.92 15.96 12.13
CA PRO A 227 -8.87 17.06 11.91
C PRO A 227 -8.90 17.57 10.47
N GLN A 228 -7.79 17.47 9.73
CA GLN A 228 -7.71 17.89 8.33
C GLN A 228 -8.22 16.80 7.39
N MET A 229 -8.10 15.53 7.77
CA MET A 229 -8.60 14.40 6.98
C MET A 229 -10.14 14.33 6.96
N LEU A 230 -10.81 14.88 7.99
CA LEU A 230 -12.27 14.89 8.15
C LEU A 230 -12.98 16.11 7.53
N ARG A 231 -12.24 17.17 7.18
CA ARG A 231 -12.80 18.43 6.65
C ARG A 231 -12.75 18.44 5.13
#